data_AF-A0A9D4V4L9-F1
#
_entry.id   AF-A0A9D4V4L9-F1
#
_cell.length_a   1.000
_cell.length_b   1.000
_cell.length_c   1.000
_cell.angle_alpha   90.00
_cell.angle_beta   90.00
_cell.angle_gamma   90.00
#
_symmetry.space_group_name_H-M   'P 1'
#
loop_
_entity.id
_entity.type
_entity.pdbx_description
1 polymer ?
#
loop_
_entity_poly.entity_id
_entity_poly.type
_entity_poly.pdbx_seq_one_letter_code
_entity_poly.pdbx_strand_id
1 'polypeptide(L)'
;MALKRGTKLPAKEEFTKTLDKNLVSSLFKMLIKYRPEDKAAKKERLLKKAQAEAEGKMIESKKPIIVKYGINHVMYLIEQGKAQLVVIAHDVDPMELVIWLPALCRKMGIPYAIVKGKARLGQIVHSKTLCLTSVKNEDKLEFCKIVEAIKVNFNDWFDDLRRQWRGGIIGVKSQVKTKAKDKVLAKEVAQRMS
;
A
#
# COMPACT_ATOMS: atom_id res chain seq x y z
N MET A 1 20.32 28.14 7.30
CA MET A 1 20.31 26.85 6.59
C MET A 1 18.85 26.39 6.51
N ALA A 2 18.14 26.67 5.41
CA ALA A 2 16.72 26.33 5.33
C ALA A 2 16.57 24.82 5.07
N LEU A 3 16.16 24.08 6.10
CA LEU A 3 15.81 22.67 5.99
C LEU A 3 14.53 22.55 5.17
N LYS A 4 14.57 21.82 4.05
CA LYS A 4 13.37 21.64 3.19
C LYS A 4 12.29 20.79 3.86
N ARG A 5 12.67 19.96 4.84
CA ARG A 5 11.79 19.08 5.61
C ARG A 5 12.33 19.01 7.04
N GLY A 6 11.52 19.39 8.02
CA GLY A 6 11.81 19.14 9.43
C GLY A 6 11.89 17.64 9.72
N THR A 7 12.46 17.27 10.87
CA THR A 7 12.47 15.89 11.37
C THR A 7 11.04 15.37 11.46
N LYS A 8 10.70 14.34 10.69
CA LYS A 8 9.35 13.76 10.67
C LYS A 8 9.28 12.57 11.62
N LEU A 9 8.10 12.33 12.19
CA LEU A 9 7.86 11.11 12.93
C LEU A 9 8.09 9.89 12.02
N PRO A 10 8.80 8.84 12.48
CA PRO A 10 9.08 7.65 11.67
C PRO A 10 7.82 6.99 11.09
N ALA A 11 6.71 7.01 11.85
CA ALA A 11 5.41 6.49 11.39
C ALA A 11 4.84 7.28 10.19
N LYS A 12 5.09 8.59 10.11
CA LYS A 12 4.67 9.40 8.94
C LYS A 12 5.58 9.17 7.74
N GLU A 13 6.84 8.82 7.96
CA GLU A 13 7.78 8.52 6.89
C GLU A 13 7.54 7.18 6.24
N GLU A 14 6.92 6.24 6.94
CA GLU A 14 6.52 4.94 6.40
C GLU A 14 5.73 5.09 5.11
N PHE A 15 4.80 6.05 5.05
CA PHE A 15 3.96 6.31 3.87
C PHE A 15 4.71 7.00 2.72
N THR A 16 5.93 7.50 2.95
CA THR A 16 6.77 8.00 1.86
C THR A 16 7.40 6.88 1.05
N LYS A 17 7.48 5.68 1.63
CA LYS A 17 8.02 4.49 0.99
C LYS A 17 6.88 3.70 0.36
N THR A 18 6.86 3.69 -0.97
CA THR A 18 5.79 3.07 -1.74
C THR A 18 6.33 1.91 -2.56
N LEU A 19 5.46 0.96 -2.88
CA LEU A 19 5.73 -0.14 -3.80
C LEU A 19 6.23 0.39 -5.16
N ASP A 20 7.15 -0.32 -5.79
CA ASP A 20 7.70 0.02 -7.10
C ASP A 20 6.64 -0.10 -8.21
N LYS A 21 6.85 0.63 -9.31
CA LYS A 21 5.86 0.74 -10.38
C LYS A 21 5.54 -0.60 -11.07
N ASN A 22 6.50 -1.54 -11.09
CA ASN A 22 6.33 -2.82 -11.77
C ASN A 22 5.45 -3.75 -10.94
N LEU A 23 5.76 -3.91 -9.65
CA LEU A 23 4.91 -4.69 -8.72
C LEU A 23 3.52 -4.07 -8.59
N VAL A 24 3.40 -2.74 -8.58
CA VAL A 24 2.09 -2.05 -8.59
C VAL A 24 1.29 -2.48 -9.82
N SER A 25 1.87 -2.48 -11.01
CA SER A 25 1.13 -2.84 -12.23
C SER A 25 0.61 -4.28 -12.20
N SER A 26 1.42 -5.23 -11.72
CA SER A 26 1.00 -6.63 -11.54
C SER A 26 -0.10 -6.78 -10.49
N LEU A 27 0.03 -6.10 -9.35
CA LEU A 27 -0.97 -6.09 -8.28
C LEU A 27 -2.32 -5.52 -8.75
N PHE A 28 -2.30 -4.45 -9.56
CA PHE A 28 -3.53 -3.85 -10.08
C PHE A 28 -4.21 -4.71 -11.15
N LYS A 29 -3.46 -5.36 -12.04
CA LYS A 29 -4.01 -6.35 -13.00
C LYS A 29 -4.79 -7.45 -12.27
N MET A 30 -4.22 -7.92 -11.16
CA MET A 30 -4.87 -8.87 -10.28
C MET A 30 -6.13 -8.31 -9.62
N LEU A 31 -6.05 -7.16 -8.98
CA LEU A 31 -7.21 -6.56 -8.29
C LEU A 31 -8.40 -6.25 -9.21
N ILE A 32 -8.15 -5.93 -10.49
CA ILE A 32 -9.22 -5.70 -11.47
C ILE A 32 -10.09 -6.95 -11.66
N LYS A 33 -9.50 -8.16 -11.61
CA LYS A 33 -10.25 -9.43 -11.71
C LYS A 33 -11.21 -9.65 -10.52
N TYR A 34 -10.90 -9.08 -9.36
CA TYR A 34 -11.65 -9.25 -8.10
C TYR A 34 -12.50 -8.02 -7.75
N ARG A 35 -12.75 -7.14 -8.73
CA ARG A 35 -13.49 -5.90 -8.52
C ARG A 35 -14.91 -6.20 -8.01
N PRO A 36 -15.38 -5.50 -6.96
CA PRO A 36 -16.77 -5.60 -6.54
C PRO A 36 -17.71 -5.06 -7.63
N GLU A 37 -18.90 -5.63 -7.72
CA GLU A 37 -19.91 -5.23 -8.70
C GLU A 37 -20.34 -3.76 -8.52
N ASP A 38 -20.56 -3.09 -9.65
CA ASP A 38 -21.20 -1.77 -9.67
C ASP A 38 -22.66 -1.87 -9.24
N LYS A 39 -23.23 -0.75 -8.76
CA LYS A 39 -24.64 -0.70 -8.31
C LYS A 39 -25.63 -1.14 -9.39
N ALA A 40 -25.35 -0.82 -10.65
CA ALA A 40 -26.16 -1.23 -11.81
C ALA A 40 -26.08 -2.75 -12.05
N ALA A 41 -24.86 -3.30 -12.13
CA ALA A 41 -24.63 -4.74 -12.29
C ALA A 41 -25.25 -5.55 -11.14
N LYS A 42 -25.18 -5.03 -9.90
CA LYS A 42 -25.84 -5.64 -8.74
C LYS A 42 -27.37 -5.67 -8.90
N LYS A 43 -27.99 -4.59 -9.40
CA LYS A 43 -29.44 -4.53 -9.66
C LYS A 43 -29.83 -5.56 -10.71
N GLU A 44 -29.11 -5.64 -11.82
CA GLU A 44 -29.36 -6.64 -12.88
C GLU A 44 -29.20 -8.07 -12.38
N ARG A 45 -28.18 -8.36 -11.57
CA ARG A 45 -27.98 -9.68 -10.97
C ARG A 45 -29.15 -10.06 -10.07
N LEU A 46 -29.65 -9.12 -9.27
CA LEU A 46 -30.80 -9.36 -8.40
C LEU A 46 -32.08 -9.60 -9.21
N LEU A 47 -32.30 -8.85 -10.29
CA LEU A 47 -33.43 -9.06 -11.20
C LEU A 47 -33.37 -10.44 -11.87
N LYS A 48 -32.21 -10.84 -12.39
CA LYS A 48 -32.01 -12.17 -12.99
C LYS A 48 -32.20 -13.31 -12.00
N LYS A 49 -31.74 -13.13 -10.74
CA LYS A 49 -31.98 -14.10 -9.67
C LYS A 49 -33.47 -14.22 -9.35
N ALA A 50 -34.17 -13.09 -9.19
CA ALA A 50 -35.61 -13.09 -8.93
C ALA A 50 -36.40 -13.77 -10.06
N GLN A 51 -36.02 -13.54 -11.33
CA GLN A 51 -36.62 -14.22 -12.48
C GLN A 51 -36.36 -15.73 -12.46
N ALA A 52 -35.12 -16.16 -12.19
CA ALA A 52 -34.77 -17.57 -12.14
C ALA A 52 -35.41 -18.32 -10.96
N GLU A 53 -35.57 -17.65 -9.82
CA GLU A 53 -36.31 -18.16 -8.66
C GLU A 53 -37.82 -18.27 -8.97
N ALA A 54 -38.40 -17.30 -9.68
CA ALA A 54 -39.79 -17.36 -10.15
C ALA A 54 -40.04 -18.50 -11.16
N GLU A 55 -39.03 -18.85 -11.97
CA GLU A 55 -39.04 -20.01 -12.87
C GLU A 55 -38.79 -21.35 -12.14
N GLY A 56 -38.60 -21.36 -10.81
CA GLY A 56 -38.42 -22.57 -10.01
C GLY A 56 -37.04 -23.22 -10.12
N LYS A 57 -36.06 -22.57 -10.76
CA LYS A 57 -34.68 -23.07 -10.81
C LYS A 57 -33.93 -22.64 -9.54
N MET A 58 -33.65 -23.58 -8.65
CA MET A 58 -32.78 -23.33 -7.50
C MET A 58 -31.34 -23.12 -7.98
N ILE A 59 -30.89 -21.86 -8.01
CA ILE A 59 -29.50 -21.52 -8.37
C ILE A 59 -28.66 -21.46 -7.09
N GLU A 60 -27.89 -22.51 -6.82
CA GLU A 60 -26.78 -22.45 -5.86
C GLU A 60 -25.67 -21.53 -6.40
N SER A 61 -25.79 -20.23 -6.13
CA SER A 61 -24.75 -19.29 -6.53
C SER A 61 -23.55 -19.39 -5.57
N LYS A 62 -22.43 -19.93 -6.05
CA LYS A 62 -21.14 -19.90 -5.34
C LYS A 62 -20.82 -18.47 -4.92
N LYS A 63 -20.44 -18.27 -3.65
CA LYS A 63 -20.15 -16.95 -3.09
C LYS A 63 -19.03 -16.27 -3.90
N PRO A 64 -19.25 -15.07 -4.45
CA PRO A 64 -18.24 -14.41 -5.26
C PRO A 64 -17.05 -14.00 -4.39
N ILE A 65 -15.85 -14.32 -4.86
CA ILE A 65 -14.59 -13.87 -4.27
C ILE A 65 -14.37 -12.45 -4.77
N ILE A 66 -14.44 -11.48 -3.85
CA ILE A 66 -14.31 -10.05 -4.15
C ILE A 66 -13.30 -9.41 -3.21
N VAL A 67 -12.66 -8.34 -3.68
CA VAL A 67 -11.87 -7.46 -2.81
C VAL A 67 -12.76 -6.90 -1.72
N LYS A 68 -12.27 -6.97 -0.47
CA LYS A 68 -12.92 -6.34 0.67
C LYS A 68 -12.33 -4.95 0.85
N TYR A 69 -13.18 -3.98 1.16
CA TYR A 69 -12.80 -2.57 1.18
C TYR A 69 -13.46 -1.85 2.36
N GLY A 70 -12.88 -0.71 2.70
CA GLY A 70 -13.31 0.15 3.81
C GLY A 70 -12.51 -0.13 5.07
N ILE A 71 -12.13 0.92 5.79
CA ILE A 71 -11.21 0.85 6.92
C ILE A 71 -11.72 -0.10 8.01
N ASN A 72 -12.98 0.05 8.44
CA ASN A 72 -13.55 -0.76 9.53
C ASN A 72 -13.63 -2.26 9.16
N HIS A 73 -14.02 -2.55 7.92
CA HIS A 73 -14.14 -3.94 7.45
C HIS A 73 -12.76 -4.59 7.25
N VAL A 74 -11.81 -3.84 6.70
CA VAL A 74 -10.42 -4.30 6.54
C VAL A 74 -9.79 -4.56 7.92
N MET A 75 -9.98 -3.66 8.89
CA MET A 75 -9.52 -3.83 10.27
C MET A 75 -10.04 -5.13 10.89
N TYR A 76 -11.36 -5.35 10.83
CA TYR A 76 -11.97 -6.57 11.36
C TYR A 76 -11.36 -7.83 10.71
N LEU A 77 -11.12 -7.83 9.40
CA LEU A 77 -10.52 -8.97 8.71
C LEU A 77 -9.05 -9.21 9.09
N ILE A 78 -8.31 -8.15 9.42
CA ILE A 78 -6.94 -8.23 9.93
C ILE A 78 -6.93 -8.84 11.32
N GLU A 79 -7.80 -8.38 12.22
CA GLU A 79 -7.90 -8.92 13.59
C GLU A 79 -8.33 -10.38 13.61
N GLN A 80 -9.18 -10.78 12.67
CA GLN A 80 -9.62 -12.16 12.49
C GLN A 80 -8.56 -13.06 11.82
N GLY A 81 -7.43 -12.52 11.36
CA GLY A 81 -6.40 -13.28 10.65
C GLY A 81 -6.83 -13.78 9.27
N LYS A 82 -7.93 -13.25 8.71
CA LYS A 82 -8.51 -13.70 7.43
C LYS A 82 -7.98 -12.94 6.23
N ALA A 83 -7.35 -11.79 6.43
CA ALA A 83 -6.74 -11.02 5.36
C ALA A 83 -5.40 -11.65 4.95
N GLN A 84 -5.24 -11.93 3.66
CA GLN A 84 -4.01 -12.46 3.09
C GLN A 84 -3.05 -11.36 2.65
N LEU A 85 -3.58 -10.22 2.19
CA LEU A 85 -2.81 -9.05 1.78
C LEU A 85 -3.64 -7.78 2.01
N VAL A 86 -3.01 -6.74 2.56
CA VAL A 86 -3.63 -5.42 2.77
C VAL A 86 -2.93 -4.38 1.90
N VAL A 87 -3.71 -3.57 1.19
CA VAL A 87 -3.21 -2.50 0.32
C VAL A 87 -3.67 -1.16 0.85
N ILE A 88 -2.71 -0.26 1.04
CA ILE A 88 -2.86 1.02 1.72
C ILE A 88 -2.47 2.15 0.77
N ALA A 89 -3.28 3.20 0.66
CA ALA A 89 -2.91 4.40 -0.07
C ALA A 89 -1.91 5.27 0.73
N HIS A 90 -0.93 5.87 0.05
CA HIS A 90 0.03 6.77 0.70
C HIS A 90 -0.50 8.19 1.00
N ASP A 91 -1.52 8.63 0.27
CA ASP A 91 -2.02 10.02 0.16
C ASP A 91 -3.42 10.14 0.75
N VAL A 92 -3.59 9.55 1.93
CA VAL A 92 -4.84 9.61 2.68
C VAL A 92 -4.89 10.90 3.49
N ASP A 93 -5.97 11.63 3.29
CA ASP A 93 -6.31 12.83 4.03
C ASP A 93 -7.63 12.56 4.78
N PRO A 94 -7.67 12.66 6.12
CA PRO A 94 -6.55 12.84 7.06
C PRO A 94 -5.69 11.56 7.26
N MET A 95 -4.39 11.71 7.51
CA MET A 95 -3.42 10.60 7.59
C MET A 95 -3.56 9.74 8.85
N GLU A 96 -4.09 10.33 9.92
CA GLU A 96 -4.35 9.73 11.22
C GLU A 96 -5.23 8.47 11.11
N LEU A 97 -6.08 8.42 10.09
CA LEU A 97 -6.94 7.28 9.81
C LEU A 97 -6.18 6.00 9.46
N VAL A 98 -4.96 6.13 8.94
CA VAL A 98 -4.23 5.01 8.34
C VAL A 98 -2.87 4.77 9.02
N ILE A 99 -2.39 5.71 9.83
CA ILE A 99 -1.08 5.64 10.48
C ILE A 99 -0.88 4.38 11.36
N TRP A 100 -1.95 3.83 11.92
CA TRP A 100 -1.93 2.66 12.80
C TRP A 100 -2.09 1.33 12.05
N LEU A 101 -2.58 1.35 10.80
CA LEU A 101 -2.87 0.14 10.02
C LEU A 101 -1.63 -0.73 9.76
N PRO A 102 -0.48 -0.17 9.32
CA PRO A 102 0.74 -0.95 9.15
C PRO A 102 1.21 -1.63 10.45
N ALA A 103 1.11 -0.92 11.58
CA ALA A 103 1.46 -1.48 12.89
C ALA A 103 0.55 -2.65 13.28
N LEU A 104 -0.76 -2.55 12.99
CA LEU A 104 -1.71 -3.64 13.21
C LEU A 104 -1.42 -4.86 12.32
N CYS A 105 -1.22 -4.64 11.02
CA CYS A 105 -0.89 -5.72 10.07
C CYS A 105 0.35 -6.49 10.52
N ARG A 106 1.39 -5.78 11.00
CA ARG A 106 2.60 -6.38 11.53
C ARG A 106 2.34 -7.22 12.79
N LYS A 107 1.57 -6.70 13.76
CA LYS A 107 1.25 -7.43 14.99
C LYS A 107 0.53 -8.75 14.69
N MET A 108 -0.29 -8.77 13.64
CA MET A 108 -1.02 -9.96 13.19
C MET A 108 -0.25 -10.80 12.15
N GLY A 109 0.96 -10.42 11.76
CA GLY A 109 1.77 -11.15 10.77
C GLY A 109 1.24 -11.10 9.33
N ILE A 110 0.35 -10.16 9.02
CA ILE A 110 -0.28 -10.03 7.70
C ILE A 110 0.58 -9.10 6.83
N PRO A 111 0.91 -9.49 5.58
CA PRO A 111 1.67 -8.64 4.68
C PRO A 111 0.83 -7.44 4.22
N TYR A 112 1.47 -6.27 4.17
CA TYR A 112 0.84 -5.03 3.71
C TYR A 112 1.71 -4.32 2.68
N ALA A 113 1.06 -3.60 1.75
CA ALA A 113 1.74 -2.79 0.75
C ALA A 113 1.19 -1.38 0.75
N ILE A 114 2.10 -0.40 0.65
CA ILE A 114 1.76 1.01 0.50
C ILE A 114 1.89 1.40 -0.98
N VAL A 115 0.78 1.85 -1.56
CA VAL A 115 0.67 2.21 -2.98
C VAL A 115 0.61 3.71 -3.15
N LYS A 116 1.30 4.19 -4.18
CA LYS A 116 1.24 5.58 -4.60
C LYS A 116 -0.07 5.89 -5.34
N GLY A 117 -0.90 6.73 -4.72
CA GLY A 117 -2.08 7.37 -5.29
C GLY A 117 -3.38 6.68 -4.90
N LYS A 118 -4.19 7.35 -4.06
CA LYS A 118 -5.52 6.91 -3.63
C LYS A 118 -6.47 6.82 -4.81
N ALA A 119 -6.27 7.65 -5.83
CA ALA A 119 -7.06 7.66 -7.05
C ALA A 119 -6.98 6.32 -7.79
N ARG A 120 -5.80 5.69 -7.82
CA ARG A 120 -5.62 4.38 -8.46
C ARG A 120 -6.41 3.31 -7.73
N LEU A 121 -6.31 3.25 -6.40
CA LEU A 121 -7.13 2.32 -5.60
C LEU A 121 -8.63 2.61 -5.78
N GLY A 122 -8.99 3.90 -5.83
CA GLY A 122 -10.32 4.43 -6.10
C GLY A 122 -10.95 3.97 -7.43
N GLN A 123 -10.14 3.69 -8.46
CA GLN A 123 -10.62 3.15 -9.74
C GLN A 123 -11.12 1.71 -9.61
N ILE A 124 -10.48 0.91 -8.75
CA ILE A 124 -10.92 -0.47 -8.50
C ILE A 124 -12.12 -0.41 -7.57
N VAL A 125 -11.94 0.20 -6.41
CA VAL A 125 -12.96 0.32 -5.39
C VAL A 125 -12.86 1.72 -4.81
N HIS A 126 -13.98 2.43 -4.71
CA HIS A 126 -14.07 3.82 -4.27
C HIS A 126 -13.70 4.04 -2.78
N SER A 127 -12.58 3.48 -2.32
CA SER A 127 -12.08 3.41 -0.95
C SER A 127 -10.57 3.60 -0.91
N LYS A 128 -10.06 4.03 0.25
CA LYS A 128 -8.64 4.33 0.50
C LYS A 128 -7.83 3.09 0.90
N THR A 129 -8.50 2.06 1.41
CA THR A 129 -7.91 0.80 1.88
C THR A 129 -8.64 -0.39 1.26
N LEU A 130 -7.86 -1.41 0.87
CA LEU A 130 -8.33 -2.66 0.27
C LEU A 130 -7.66 -3.85 0.96
N CYS A 131 -8.34 -4.99 0.99
CA CYS A 131 -7.73 -6.25 1.37
C CYS A 131 -8.28 -7.43 0.55
N LEU A 132 -7.42 -8.42 0.37
CA LEU A 132 -7.76 -9.71 -0.23
C LEU A 132 -7.85 -10.76 0.88
N THR A 133 -8.98 -11.47 0.96
CA THR A 133 -9.18 -12.56 1.94
C THR A 133 -8.95 -13.94 1.31
N SER A 134 -9.28 -14.08 0.03
CA SER A 134 -9.10 -15.30 -0.73
C SER A 134 -8.85 -14.95 -2.18
N VAL A 135 -8.08 -15.80 -2.86
CA VAL A 135 -7.76 -15.70 -4.28
C VAL A 135 -8.19 -17.01 -4.94
N LYS A 136 -8.58 -16.97 -6.22
CA LYS A 136 -8.86 -18.18 -7.01
C LYS A 136 -7.59 -19.00 -7.16
N ASN A 137 -7.74 -20.30 -7.43
CA ASN A 137 -6.59 -21.19 -7.55
C ASN A 137 -5.68 -20.83 -8.74
N GLU A 138 -6.26 -20.35 -9.84
CA GLU A 138 -5.56 -19.90 -11.05
C GLU A 138 -4.55 -18.79 -10.76
N ASP A 139 -4.95 -17.81 -9.95
CA ASP A 139 -4.11 -16.64 -9.68
C ASP A 139 -3.22 -16.81 -8.42
N LYS A 140 -3.29 -17.96 -7.74
CA LYS A 140 -2.61 -18.19 -6.46
C LYS A 140 -1.09 -18.12 -6.58
N LEU A 141 -0.54 -18.57 -7.71
CA LEU A 141 0.90 -18.53 -7.99
C LEU A 141 1.40 -17.09 -8.18
N GLU A 142 0.69 -16.28 -8.97
CA GLU A 142 1.03 -14.86 -9.16
C GLU A 142 0.90 -14.09 -7.85
N PHE A 143 -0.16 -14.37 -7.09
CA PHE A 143 -0.39 -13.75 -5.79
C PHE A 143 0.72 -14.07 -4.78
N CYS A 144 1.19 -15.32 -4.72
CA CYS A 144 2.27 -15.71 -3.81
C CYS A 144 3.56 -14.92 -4.09
N LYS A 145 3.93 -14.79 -5.37
CA LYS A 145 5.11 -13.98 -5.78
C LYS A 145 4.99 -12.52 -5.37
N ILE A 146 3.81 -11.92 -5.55
CA ILE A 146 3.55 -10.54 -5.15
C ILE A 146 3.64 -10.40 -3.62
N VAL A 147 3.04 -11.32 -2.88
CA VAL A 147 3.06 -11.31 -1.41
C VAL A 147 4.48 -11.46 -0.87
N GLU A 148 5.28 -12.36 -1.44
CA GLU A 148 6.67 -12.58 -1.04
C GLU A 148 7.53 -11.34 -1.29
N ALA A 149 7.41 -10.72 -2.47
CA ALA A 149 8.10 -9.46 -2.77
C ALA A 149 7.69 -8.32 -1.83
N ILE A 150 6.41 -8.27 -1.43
CA ILE A 150 5.90 -7.27 -0.48
C ILE A 150 6.46 -7.53 0.93
N LYS A 151 6.52 -8.78 1.38
CA LYS A 151 7.06 -9.13 2.71
C LYS A 151 8.51 -8.65 2.86
N VAL A 152 9.36 -8.94 1.87
CA VAL A 152 10.77 -8.51 1.87
C VAL A 152 10.89 -6.98 1.91
N ASN A 153 10.04 -6.27 1.16
CA ASN A 153 10.11 -4.82 1.06
C ASN A 153 9.60 -4.07 2.30
N PHE A 154 8.57 -4.58 2.99
CA PHE A 154 7.87 -3.84 4.04
C PHE A 154 8.02 -4.45 5.43
N ASN A 155 7.93 -5.78 5.58
CA ASN A 155 7.90 -6.39 6.92
C ASN A 155 9.30 -6.47 7.54
N ASP A 156 10.31 -6.85 6.76
CA ASP A 156 11.67 -7.07 7.26
C ASP A 156 12.47 -5.77 7.38
N TRP A 157 12.16 -4.79 6.53
CA TRP A 157 12.90 -3.53 6.45
C TRP A 157 12.37 -2.42 7.39
N PHE A 158 11.20 -2.63 8.01
CA PHE A 158 10.57 -1.61 8.82
C PHE A 158 11.30 -1.31 10.14
N ASP A 159 11.93 -2.32 10.76
CA ASP A 159 12.69 -2.09 12.01
C ASP A 159 13.88 -1.17 11.78
N ASP A 160 14.54 -1.28 10.63
CA ASP A 160 15.61 -0.37 10.24
C ASP A 160 15.09 1.04 9.94
N LEU A 161 13.90 1.16 9.35
CA LEU A 161 13.28 2.45 9.10
C LEU A 161 12.92 3.18 10.41
N ARG A 162 12.41 2.48 11.43
CA ARG A 162 12.10 3.09 12.73
C ARG A 162 13.34 3.57 13.48
N ARG A 163 14.46 2.84 13.35
CA ARG A 163 15.74 3.19 13.97
C ARG A 163 16.41 4.37 13.28
N GLN A 164 16.17 4.55 11.98
CA GLN A 164 16.72 5.66 11.21
C GLN A 164 15.87 6.92 11.39
N TRP A 165 16.35 7.84 12.22
CA TRP A 165 15.85 9.22 12.20
C TRP A 165 16.23 9.85 10.86
N ARG A 166 15.26 10.00 9.95
CA ARG A 166 15.45 10.72 8.69
C ARG A 166 14.83 12.11 8.78
N GLY A 167 15.46 13.02 8.05
CA GLY A 167 15.36 14.46 8.27
C GLY A 167 16.72 15.08 8.01
N GLY A 168 16.77 16.39 7.76
CA GLY A 168 18.06 17.03 7.44
C GLY A 168 18.38 17.15 5.95
N ILE A 169 17.40 16.96 5.04
CA ILE A 169 17.62 17.26 3.63
C ILE A 169 17.77 18.78 3.48
N ILE A 170 19.03 19.19 3.34
CA ILE A 170 19.45 20.56 3.10
C ILE A 170 18.90 21.01 1.74
N GLY A 171 18.40 22.25 1.62
CA GLY A 171 17.95 22.77 0.34
C GLY A 171 19.07 22.84 -0.72
N VAL A 172 18.71 22.73 -2.00
CA VAL A 172 19.65 22.69 -3.14
C VAL A 172 20.70 23.81 -3.08
N LYS A 173 20.27 25.05 -2.80
CA LYS A 173 21.20 26.19 -2.65
C LYS A 173 22.26 25.97 -1.57
N SER A 174 21.85 25.40 -0.44
CA SER A 174 22.77 25.12 0.67
C SER A 174 23.61 23.87 0.42
N GLN A 175 23.11 22.86 -0.31
CA GLN A 175 23.94 21.73 -0.76
C GLN A 175 25.06 22.18 -1.70
N VAL A 176 24.75 23.05 -2.67
CA VAL A 176 25.75 23.62 -3.58
C VAL A 176 26.79 24.43 -2.80
N LYS A 177 26.35 25.26 -1.84
CA LYS A 177 27.25 26.04 -0.99
C LYS A 177 28.17 25.16 -0.13
N THR A 178 27.65 24.09 0.48
CA THR A 178 28.45 23.13 1.26
C THR A 178 29.45 22.40 0.37
N LYS A 179 29.02 21.86 -0.78
CA LYS A 179 29.93 21.22 -1.75
C LYS A 179 31.06 22.13 -2.23
N ALA A 180 30.76 23.40 -2.49
CA ALA A 180 31.78 24.36 -2.89
C ALA A 180 32.82 24.59 -1.78
N LYS A 181 32.38 24.71 -0.53
CA LYS A 181 33.28 24.79 0.64
C LYS A 181 34.11 23.53 0.81
N ASP A 182 33.48 22.36 0.76
CA ASP A 182 34.16 21.06 0.92
C ASP A 182 35.26 20.88 -0.14
N LYS A 183 35.01 21.34 -1.38
CA LYS A 183 36.01 21.29 -2.47
C LYS A 183 37.21 22.19 -2.23
N VAL A 184 37.00 23.38 -1.64
CA VAL A 184 38.11 24.29 -1.28
C VAL A 184 38.92 23.69 -0.13
N LEU A 185 38.23 23.22 0.91
CA LEU A 185 38.85 22.63 2.09
C LEU A 185 39.66 21.37 1.73
N ALA A 186 39.14 20.54 0.82
CA ALA A 186 39.86 19.37 0.30
C ALA A 186 41.13 19.75 -0.47
N LYS A 187 41.13 20.86 -1.23
CA LYS A 187 42.32 21.37 -1.91
C LYS A 187 43.36 21.89 -0.92
N GLU A 188 42.92 22.63 0.10
CA GLU A 188 43.81 23.14 1.15
C GLU A 188 44.44 22.00 1.95
N VAL A 189 43.69 20.96 2.31
CA VAL A 189 44.21 19.78 3.00
C VAL A 189 45.20 19.01 2.12
N ALA A 190 44.90 18.84 0.82
CA ALA A 190 45.82 18.19 -0.10
C ALA A 190 47.15 18.94 -0.26
N GLN A 191 47.11 20.28 -0.31
CA GLN A 191 48.30 21.13 -0.35
C GLN A 191 49.08 21.15 0.97
N ARG A 192 48.42 20.90 2.11
CA ARG A 192 49.06 20.80 3.43
C ARG A 192 49.71 19.44 3.69
N MET A 193 49.27 18.41 2.97
CA MET A 193 49.75 17.03 3.09
C MET A 193 50.86 16.68 2.09
N SER A 194 51.11 17.56 1.11
CA SER A 194 52.29 17.51 0.22
C SER A 194 53.41 18.37 0.78
#